data_AF-A0A7X6X138-F1
#
_entry.id   AF-A0A7X6X138-F1
#
_cell.length_a   1.000
_cell.length_b   1.000
_cell.length_c   1.000
_cell.angle_alpha   90.00
_cell.angle_beta   90.00
_cell.angle_gamma   90.00
#
_symmetry.space_group_name_H-M   'P 1'
#
loop_
_entity.id
_entity.type
_entity.pdbx_description
1 polymer ?
#
loop_
_entity_poly.entity_id
_entity_poly.type
_entity_poly.pdbx_seq_one_letter_code
_entity_poly.pdbx_strand_id
1 'polypeptide(L)'
;VDPCDVLVSCKKFTLATLPEKARVGTSSLRRKAQLLHLRPDLQICDLRGNLHTRLRKMKETDLDAIVLAYAGLTRLGWDNLIAEKLPCHLFLPAVGQGALGIEIRAGDKDIQSIVSHVNHQISALEIASERSLLSHLEGGCQIPIGALAVINNNMLSLGGLIADLEGKKMVKSKVCGPPSAAEKLGEDLAQRLLELGGDEILRQVRQKYDQETNPFS
;
A
#
# COMPACT_ATOMS: atom_id res chain seq x y z
N VAL A 1 -5.13 6.95 12.38
CA VAL A 1 -3.65 6.87 12.32
C VAL A 1 -3.24 7.12 10.88
N ASP A 2 -2.11 7.75 10.66
CA ASP A 2 -1.67 8.11 9.31
C ASP A 2 -1.45 6.87 8.41
N PRO A 3 -1.98 6.87 7.17
CA PRO A 3 -1.90 5.71 6.27
C PRO A 3 -0.56 5.61 5.53
N CYS A 4 0.33 6.60 5.61
CA CYS A 4 1.55 6.62 4.80
C CYS A 4 2.55 5.53 5.19
N ASP A 5 3.46 5.25 4.24
CA ASP A 5 4.66 4.47 4.51
C ASP A 5 5.78 5.37 5.07
N VAL A 6 6.70 4.76 5.78
CA VAL A 6 7.88 5.41 6.35
C VAL A 6 9.14 4.68 5.94
N LEU A 7 10.21 5.44 5.76
CA LEU A 7 11.56 4.95 5.68
C LEU A 7 12.18 4.94 7.09
N VAL A 8 12.69 3.79 7.48
CA VAL A 8 13.43 3.59 8.74
C VAL A 8 14.88 3.30 8.38
N SER A 9 15.81 4.05 8.98
CA SER A 9 17.24 3.91 8.71
C SER A 9 18.04 4.14 9.99
N CYS A 10 19.00 3.26 10.29
CA CYS A 10 19.94 3.47 11.39
C CYS A 10 20.88 4.66 11.15
N LYS A 11 21.17 4.96 9.88
CA LYS A 11 22.06 6.05 9.44
C LYS A 11 21.28 7.36 9.19
N LYS A 12 19.98 7.39 9.49
CA LYS A 12 19.05 8.52 9.27
C LYS A 12 19.03 9.02 7.82
N PHE A 13 19.21 8.13 6.85
CA PHE A 13 19.00 8.46 5.45
C PHE A 13 17.52 8.76 5.18
N THR A 14 17.27 9.69 4.28
CA THR A 14 15.99 9.86 3.58
C THR A 14 16.10 9.17 2.23
N LEU A 15 14.98 8.95 1.54
CA LEU A 15 14.95 8.38 0.20
C LEU A 15 15.86 9.15 -0.78
N ALA A 16 15.95 10.48 -0.61
CA ALA A 16 16.80 11.33 -1.42
C ALA A 16 18.29 11.23 -1.05
N THR A 17 18.63 10.97 0.22
CA THR A 17 20.02 10.93 0.70
C THR A 17 20.61 9.52 0.79
N LEU A 18 19.83 8.49 0.50
CA LEU A 18 20.33 7.12 0.36
C LEU A 18 21.47 7.07 -0.68
N PRO A 19 22.58 6.40 -0.36
CA PRO A 19 23.69 6.25 -1.31
C PRO A 19 23.25 5.53 -2.58
N GLU A 20 24.03 5.66 -3.64
CA GLU A 20 23.79 4.92 -4.87
C GLU A 20 23.81 3.41 -4.58
N LYS A 21 22.85 2.67 -5.13
CA LYS A 21 22.71 1.22 -4.92
C LYS A 21 22.46 0.81 -3.46
N ALA A 22 21.94 1.73 -2.64
CA ALA A 22 21.57 1.43 -1.26
C ALA A 22 20.66 0.21 -1.15
N ARG A 23 20.86 -0.57 -0.08
CA ARG A 23 20.12 -1.81 0.17
C ARG A 23 18.88 -1.50 1.02
N VAL A 24 17.70 -1.66 0.44
CA VAL A 24 16.42 -1.29 1.09
C VAL A 24 15.53 -2.52 1.30
N GLY A 25 15.14 -2.78 2.54
CA GLY A 25 14.35 -3.95 2.92
C GLY A 25 12.83 -3.77 2.77
N THR A 26 12.20 -4.55 1.91
CA THR A 26 10.74 -4.72 1.83
C THR A 26 10.37 -5.94 0.98
N SER A 27 9.46 -6.79 1.47
CA SER A 27 8.82 -7.85 0.64
C SER A 27 7.48 -7.42 0.02
N SER A 28 7.05 -6.18 0.20
CA SER A 28 5.86 -5.67 -0.47
C SER A 28 6.20 -5.27 -1.91
N LEU A 29 5.55 -5.92 -2.88
CA LEU A 29 5.71 -5.62 -4.31
C LEU A 29 5.26 -4.19 -4.64
N ARG A 30 4.17 -3.71 -4.03
CA ARG A 30 3.72 -2.31 -4.11
C ARG A 30 4.83 -1.34 -3.69
N ARG A 31 5.49 -1.59 -2.55
CA ARG A 31 6.58 -0.73 -2.06
C ARG A 31 7.80 -0.81 -2.97
N LYS A 32 8.19 -2.03 -3.36
CA LYS A 32 9.32 -2.29 -4.26
C LYS A 32 9.15 -1.52 -5.57
N ALA A 33 8.02 -1.69 -6.25
CA ALA A 33 7.76 -1.04 -7.53
C ALA A 33 7.81 0.49 -7.44
N GLN A 34 7.22 1.07 -6.39
CA GLN A 34 7.27 2.52 -6.18
C GLN A 34 8.65 3.06 -5.83
N LEU A 35 9.43 2.33 -5.02
CA LEU A 35 10.81 2.69 -4.73
C LEU A 35 11.67 2.67 -5.99
N LEU A 36 11.57 1.60 -6.78
CA LEU A 36 12.35 1.46 -8.02
C LEU A 36 11.90 2.45 -9.10
N HIS A 37 10.64 2.85 -9.12
CA HIS A 37 10.17 3.91 -10.00
C HIS A 37 10.79 5.28 -9.65
N LEU A 38 10.97 5.56 -8.36
CA LEU A 38 11.57 6.82 -7.88
C LEU A 38 13.10 6.82 -7.90
N ARG A 39 13.71 5.67 -7.59
CA ARG A 39 15.16 5.45 -7.49
C ARG A 39 15.52 4.09 -8.09
N PRO A 40 15.67 3.99 -9.43
CA PRO A 40 15.95 2.74 -10.14
C PRO A 40 17.27 2.06 -9.74
N ASP A 41 18.18 2.79 -9.09
CA ASP A 41 19.47 2.28 -8.65
C ASP A 41 19.38 1.42 -7.37
N LEU A 42 18.31 1.51 -6.58
CA LEU A 42 18.19 0.85 -5.29
C LEU A 42 18.21 -0.68 -5.39
N GLN A 43 18.86 -1.32 -4.41
CA GLN A 43 18.87 -2.77 -4.26
C GLN A 43 17.79 -3.20 -3.27
N ILE A 44 16.63 -3.62 -3.77
CA ILE A 44 15.52 -4.05 -2.92
C ILE A 44 15.77 -5.48 -2.40
N CYS A 45 15.85 -5.60 -1.08
CA CYS A 45 16.09 -6.86 -0.39
C CYS A 45 14.79 -7.37 0.26
N ASP A 46 14.54 -8.68 0.17
CA ASP A 46 13.39 -9.29 0.82
C ASP A 46 13.50 -9.21 2.35
N LEU A 47 12.42 -8.78 3.00
CA LEU A 47 12.37 -8.61 4.44
C LEU A 47 11.01 -9.04 5.00
N ARG A 48 11.00 -10.22 5.61
CA ARG A 48 9.83 -10.85 6.24
C ARG A 48 10.01 -11.02 7.76
N GLY A 49 8.88 -11.12 8.44
CA GLY A 49 8.78 -11.24 9.90
C GLY A 49 7.89 -10.15 10.51
N ASN A 50 7.69 -10.18 11.82
CA ASN A 50 7.05 -9.09 12.56
C ASN A 50 8.00 -7.87 12.67
N LEU A 51 7.48 -6.73 13.16
CA LEU A 51 8.24 -5.47 13.23
C LEU A 51 9.57 -5.62 13.99
N HIS A 52 9.57 -6.31 15.14
CA HIS A 52 10.79 -6.59 15.90
C HIS A 52 11.84 -7.35 15.07
N THR A 53 11.42 -8.43 14.41
CA THR A 53 12.33 -9.26 13.59
C THR A 53 12.87 -8.47 12.41
N ARG A 54 12.05 -7.63 11.79
CA ARG A 54 12.48 -6.78 10.66
C ARG A 54 13.52 -5.76 11.08
N LEU A 55 13.32 -5.08 12.21
CA LEU A 55 14.29 -4.11 12.76
C LEU A 55 15.60 -4.78 13.15
N ARG A 56 15.54 -5.98 13.73
CA ARG A 56 16.74 -6.76 14.05
C ARG A 56 17.50 -7.15 12.77
N LYS A 57 16.80 -7.74 11.79
CA LYS A 57 17.40 -8.11 10.49
C LYS A 57 18.02 -6.92 9.78
N MET A 58 17.37 -5.75 9.78
CA MET A 58 17.94 -4.52 9.21
C MET A 58 19.36 -4.26 9.73
N LYS A 59 19.58 -4.42 11.04
CA LYS A 59 20.89 -4.24 11.67
C LYS A 59 21.85 -5.40 11.35
N GLU A 60 21.38 -6.64 11.45
CA GLU A 60 22.20 -7.85 11.25
C GLU A 60 22.67 -8.03 9.81
N THR A 61 21.86 -7.62 8.82
CA THR A 61 22.16 -7.79 7.39
C THR A 61 22.70 -6.52 6.72
N ASP A 62 23.02 -5.50 7.52
CA ASP A 62 23.51 -4.18 7.10
C ASP A 62 22.68 -3.59 5.95
N LEU A 63 21.37 -3.47 6.17
CA LEU A 63 20.48 -2.74 5.26
C LEU A 63 20.57 -1.24 5.59
N ASP A 64 20.66 -0.41 4.55
CA ASP A 64 20.72 1.04 4.70
C ASP A 64 19.37 1.60 5.18
N ALA A 65 18.27 0.97 4.77
CA ALA A 65 16.93 1.31 5.20
C ALA A 65 15.94 0.15 5.06
N ILE A 66 14.78 0.28 5.71
CA ILE A 66 13.60 -0.57 5.48
C ILE A 66 12.36 0.31 5.34
N VAL A 67 11.35 -0.19 4.63
CA VAL A 67 10.07 0.52 4.48
C VAL A 67 8.95 -0.18 5.23
N LEU A 68 8.30 0.56 6.12
CA LEU A 68 7.24 0.09 7.02
C LEU A 68 6.02 0.99 6.94
N ALA A 69 4.87 0.53 7.45
CA ALA A 69 3.69 1.37 7.55
C ALA A 69 3.82 2.27 8.77
N TYR A 70 3.57 3.58 8.62
CA TYR A 70 3.62 4.55 9.73
C TYR A 70 2.79 4.06 10.91
N ALA A 71 1.56 3.62 10.64
CA ALA A 71 0.63 3.16 11.66
C ALA A 71 1.15 2.01 12.54
N GLY A 72 1.99 1.13 12.00
CA GLY A 72 2.56 0.02 12.77
C GLY A 72 3.57 0.50 13.82
N LEU A 73 4.36 1.53 13.49
CA LEU A 73 5.36 2.09 14.41
C LEU A 73 4.69 2.94 15.49
N THR A 74 3.76 3.82 15.11
CA THR A 74 3.07 4.70 16.07
C THR A 74 2.27 3.93 17.09
N ARG A 75 1.61 2.83 16.70
CA ARG A 75 0.89 1.95 17.65
C ARG A 75 1.82 1.31 18.69
N LEU A 76 3.10 1.15 18.38
CA LEU A 76 4.12 0.63 19.28
C LEU A 76 4.92 1.73 20.01
N GLY A 77 4.63 3.01 19.71
CA GLY A 77 5.37 4.16 20.25
C GLY A 77 6.81 4.27 19.73
N TRP A 78 7.06 3.85 18.49
CA TRP A 78 8.41 3.81 17.88
C TRP A 78 8.65 4.91 16.85
N ASP A 79 7.98 6.05 16.99
CA ASP A 79 8.07 7.18 16.06
C ASP A 79 9.51 7.72 15.94
N ASN A 80 10.33 7.54 16.97
CA ASN A 80 11.75 7.92 17.00
C ASN A 80 12.63 7.14 16.00
N LEU A 81 12.16 6.02 15.46
CA LEU A 81 12.88 5.23 14.46
C LEU A 81 12.63 5.71 13.02
N ILE A 82 11.64 6.58 12.82
CA ILE A 82 11.26 7.09 11.49
C ILE A 82 12.33 8.08 11.04
N ALA A 83 13.02 7.77 9.93
CA ALA A 83 13.97 8.68 9.31
C ALA A 83 13.25 9.64 8.35
N GLU A 84 12.26 9.14 7.62
CA GLU A 84 11.43 9.94 6.73
C GLU A 84 10.03 9.35 6.63
N LYS A 85 9.03 10.22 6.60
CA LYS A 85 7.68 9.85 6.20
C LYS A 85 7.54 10.04 4.69
N LEU A 86 7.18 8.98 3.98
CA LEU A 86 6.99 9.03 2.53
C LEU A 86 5.62 9.67 2.25
N PRO A 87 5.55 10.81 1.54
CA PRO A 87 4.26 11.48 1.31
C PRO A 87 3.31 10.58 0.52
N CYS A 88 2.11 10.33 1.05
CA CYS A 88 1.17 9.39 0.44
C CYS A 88 0.77 9.75 -1.00
N HIS A 89 0.79 11.02 -1.38
CA HIS A 89 0.49 11.45 -2.75
C HIS A 89 1.60 11.07 -3.76
N LEU A 90 2.83 10.84 -3.28
CA LEU A 90 3.95 10.35 -4.09
C LEU A 90 4.08 8.82 -4.00
N PHE A 91 3.90 8.29 -2.78
CA PHE A 91 4.05 6.88 -2.45
C PHE A 91 2.72 6.33 -1.91
N LEU A 92 1.86 5.86 -2.82
CA LEU A 92 0.51 5.42 -2.45
C LEU A 92 0.57 4.21 -1.53
N PRO A 93 -0.18 4.22 -0.41
CA PRO A 93 -0.19 3.15 0.56
C PRO A 93 -0.94 1.91 0.04
N ALA A 94 -0.92 0.84 0.83
CA ALA A 94 -1.80 -0.29 0.57
C ALA A 94 -3.25 0.09 0.90
N VAL A 95 -4.20 -0.54 0.22
CA VAL A 95 -5.63 -0.43 0.52
C VAL A 95 -5.88 -0.72 1.99
N GLY A 96 -6.56 0.20 2.69
CA GLY A 96 -6.86 0.06 4.11
C GLY A 96 -5.68 0.29 5.05
N GLN A 97 -4.51 0.71 4.57
CA GLN A 97 -3.33 0.87 5.44
C GLN A 97 -3.61 1.87 6.56
N GLY A 98 -3.45 1.44 7.81
CA GLY A 98 -3.71 2.27 8.99
C GLY A 98 -5.12 2.14 9.56
N ALA A 99 -6.09 1.62 8.79
CA ALA A 99 -7.40 1.25 9.31
C ALA A 99 -7.35 -0.07 10.11
N LEU A 100 -8.35 -0.31 10.95
CA LEU A 100 -8.62 -1.60 11.59
C LEU A 100 -10.02 -2.03 11.18
N GLY A 101 -10.15 -3.24 10.66
CA GLY A 101 -11.44 -3.87 10.39
C GLY A 101 -11.81 -4.80 11.55
N ILE A 102 -13.08 -4.78 11.95
CA ILE A 102 -13.65 -5.74 12.89
C ILE A 102 -14.56 -6.64 12.07
N GLU A 103 -14.23 -7.93 12.01
CA GLU A 103 -15.04 -8.94 11.32
C GLU A 103 -15.98 -9.60 12.32
N ILE A 104 -17.26 -9.68 11.96
CA ILE A 104 -18.32 -10.29 12.76
C ILE A 104 -19.09 -11.29 11.91
N ARG A 105 -19.85 -12.18 12.56
CA ARG A 105 -20.71 -13.12 11.84
C ARG A 105 -21.85 -12.38 11.13
N ALA A 106 -22.14 -12.79 9.90
CA ALA A 106 -23.30 -12.27 9.18
C ALA A 106 -24.60 -12.60 9.95
N GLY A 107 -25.47 -11.59 10.11
CA GLY A 107 -26.75 -11.73 10.80
C GLY A 107 -26.68 -11.62 12.33
N ASP A 108 -25.50 -11.51 12.93
CA ASP A 108 -25.32 -11.34 14.38
C ASP A 108 -25.64 -9.89 14.80
N LYS A 109 -26.93 -9.60 15.00
CA LYS A 109 -27.44 -8.25 15.31
C LYS A 109 -26.93 -7.71 16.64
N ASP A 110 -26.71 -8.59 17.62
CA ASP A 110 -26.24 -8.22 18.95
C ASP A 110 -24.81 -7.69 18.86
N ILE A 111 -23.92 -8.45 18.20
CA ILE A 111 -22.54 -8.00 17.97
C ILE A 111 -22.50 -6.80 17.02
N GLN A 112 -23.34 -6.74 15.98
CA GLN A 112 -23.42 -5.60 15.07
C GLN A 112 -23.76 -4.29 15.83
N SER A 113 -24.71 -4.35 16.76
CA SER A 113 -25.07 -3.21 17.60
C SER A 113 -23.85 -2.72 18.40
N ILE A 114 -23.11 -3.63 19.02
CA ILE A 114 -21.91 -3.29 19.81
C ILE A 114 -20.84 -2.62 18.92
N VAL A 115 -20.43 -3.26 17.82
CA VAL A 115 -19.33 -2.76 16.99
C VAL A 115 -19.67 -1.48 16.24
N SER A 116 -20.95 -1.18 16.02
CA SER A 116 -21.38 0.05 15.35
C SER A 116 -20.92 1.32 16.09
N HIS A 117 -20.78 1.25 17.42
CA HIS A 117 -20.35 2.37 18.27
C HIS A 117 -18.87 2.76 18.06
N VAL A 118 -18.04 1.83 17.58
CA VAL A 118 -16.62 2.09 17.31
C VAL A 118 -16.34 2.35 15.83
N ASN A 119 -17.37 2.32 14.98
CA ASN A 119 -17.21 2.56 13.55
C ASN A 119 -17.04 4.05 13.25
N HIS A 120 -15.91 4.39 12.63
CA HIS A 120 -15.68 5.74 12.11
C HIS A 120 -16.17 5.84 10.67
N GLN A 121 -17.33 6.48 10.46
CA GLN A 121 -18.04 6.52 9.18
C GLN A 121 -17.19 7.05 8.01
N ILE A 122 -16.40 8.11 8.24
CA ILE A 122 -15.55 8.68 7.20
C ILE A 122 -14.52 7.65 6.72
N SER A 123 -13.81 7.00 7.65
CA SER A 123 -12.84 5.97 7.30
C SER A 123 -13.50 4.76 6.65
N ALA A 124 -14.70 4.37 7.08
CA ALA A 124 -15.44 3.29 6.43
C ALA A 124 -15.70 3.58 4.95
N LEU A 125 -16.11 4.80 4.59
CA LEU A 125 -16.35 5.21 3.21
C LEU A 125 -15.05 5.32 2.39
N GLU A 126 -14.00 5.90 2.97
CA GLU A 126 -12.67 5.95 2.34
C GLU A 126 -12.20 4.53 2.00
N ILE A 127 -12.21 3.62 2.98
CA ILE A 127 -11.77 2.24 2.79
C ILE A 127 -12.70 1.46 1.86
N ALA A 128 -14.01 1.73 1.86
CA ALA A 128 -14.94 1.10 0.90
C ALA A 128 -14.55 1.42 -0.54
N SER A 129 -14.20 2.67 -0.84
CA SER A 129 -13.75 3.06 -2.19
C SER A 129 -12.41 2.40 -2.59
N GLU A 130 -11.45 2.34 -1.67
CA GLU A 130 -10.17 1.66 -1.91
C GLU A 130 -10.33 0.15 -2.12
N ARG A 131 -11.22 -0.49 -1.35
CA ARG A 131 -11.53 -1.91 -1.48
C ARG A 131 -12.27 -2.22 -2.78
N SER A 132 -13.23 -1.37 -3.17
CA SER A 132 -13.94 -1.52 -4.44
C SER A 132 -12.96 -1.49 -5.63
N LEU A 133 -12.02 -0.55 -5.62
CA LEU A 133 -10.90 -0.50 -6.58
C LEU A 133 -10.12 -1.82 -6.60
N LEU A 134 -9.68 -2.30 -5.43
CA LEU A 134 -8.88 -3.51 -5.34
C LEU A 134 -9.63 -4.74 -5.86
N SER A 135 -10.90 -4.88 -5.48
CA SER A 135 -11.77 -5.98 -5.91
C SER A 135 -11.98 -5.98 -7.43
N HIS A 136 -12.20 -4.82 -8.04
CA HIS A 136 -12.36 -4.69 -9.50
C HIS A 136 -11.09 -4.98 -10.30
N LEU A 137 -9.91 -4.70 -9.73
CA LEU A 137 -8.63 -5.08 -10.34
C LEU A 137 -8.26 -6.57 -10.09
N GLU A 138 -9.14 -7.32 -9.40
CA GLU A 138 -8.89 -8.65 -8.83
C GLU A 138 -7.52 -8.68 -8.11
N GLY A 139 -7.27 -7.61 -7.37
CA GLY A 139 -6.01 -7.34 -6.70
C GLY A 139 -5.84 -8.20 -5.45
N GLY A 140 -4.65 -8.81 -5.32
CA GLY A 140 -4.22 -9.50 -4.11
C GLY A 140 -2.90 -8.95 -3.57
N CYS A 141 -2.40 -9.53 -2.47
CA CYS A 141 -1.11 -9.15 -1.85
C CYS A 141 0.11 -9.24 -2.79
N GLN A 142 -0.05 -9.90 -3.93
CA GLN A 142 1.00 -10.19 -4.91
C GLN A 142 0.98 -9.26 -6.13
N ILE A 143 0.11 -8.25 -6.12
CA ILE A 143 0.01 -7.29 -7.21
C ILE A 143 0.49 -5.91 -6.71
N PRO A 144 1.33 -5.17 -7.46
CA PRO A 144 1.80 -3.83 -7.07
C PRO A 144 0.71 -2.76 -7.24
N ILE A 145 -0.37 -2.86 -6.46
CA ILE A 145 -1.47 -1.89 -6.43
C ILE A 145 -1.35 -1.01 -5.19
N GLY A 146 -1.52 0.29 -5.35
CA GLY A 146 -1.63 1.26 -4.26
C GLY A 146 -2.90 2.08 -4.39
N ALA A 147 -3.47 2.49 -3.26
CA ALA A 147 -4.70 3.27 -3.21
C ALA A 147 -4.69 4.21 -2.01
N LEU A 148 -5.30 5.38 -2.16
CA LEU A 148 -5.61 6.26 -1.05
C LEU A 148 -6.89 7.03 -1.35
N ALA A 149 -7.88 6.89 -0.47
CA ALA A 149 -9.05 7.74 -0.42
C ALA A 149 -8.92 8.77 0.69
N VAL A 150 -9.34 9.99 0.41
CA VAL A 150 -9.45 11.06 1.42
C VAL A 150 -10.76 11.80 1.20
N ILE A 151 -11.56 11.93 2.26
CA ILE A 151 -12.75 12.77 2.27
C ILE A 151 -12.43 14.11 2.92
N ASN A 152 -12.58 15.20 2.15
CA ASN A 152 -12.48 16.57 2.66
C ASN A 152 -13.65 17.39 2.12
N ASN A 153 -14.28 18.22 2.95
CA ASN A 153 -15.39 19.10 2.55
C ASN A 153 -16.49 18.38 1.75
N ASN A 154 -16.90 17.19 2.21
CA ASN A 154 -17.91 16.33 1.56
C ASN A 154 -17.56 15.90 0.12
N MET A 155 -16.27 15.83 -0.21
CA MET A 155 -15.74 15.33 -1.47
C MET A 155 -14.77 14.17 -1.19
N LEU A 156 -15.08 12.99 -1.71
CA LEU A 156 -14.18 11.84 -1.70
C LEU A 156 -13.23 11.96 -2.89
N SER A 157 -11.93 11.89 -2.61
CA SER A 157 -10.86 11.89 -3.60
C SER A 157 -10.13 10.55 -3.51
N LEU A 158 -10.29 9.68 -4.50
CA LEU A 158 -9.63 8.38 -4.57
C LEU A 158 -8.51 8.42 -5.61
N GLY A 159 -7.28 8.17 -5.18
CA GLY A 159 -6.12 7.96 -6.04
C GLY A 159 -5.71 6.49 -6.07
N GLY A 160 -5.22 6.02 -7.20
CA GLY A 160 -4.83 4.63 -7.39
C GLY A 160 -3.65 4.49 -8.34
N LEU A 161 -2.92 3.38 -8.20
CA LEU A 161 -1.85 3.01 -9.12
C LEU A 161 -1.80 1.51 -9.37
N ILE A 162 -1.24 1.15 -10.52
CA ILE A 162 -0.80 -0.21 -10.87
C ILE A 162 0.62 -0.09 -11.41
N ALA A 163 1.54 -0.93 -10.94
CA ALA A 163 2.92 -0.96 -11.40
C ALA A 163 3.37 -2.38 -11.75
N ASP A 164 4.40 -2.49 -12.60
CA ASP A 164 5.08 -3.77 -12.81
C ASP A 164 6.00 -4.12 -11.62
N LEU A 165 6.54 -5.34 -11.63
CA LEU A 165 7.40 -5.84 -10.54
C LEU A 165 8.77 -5.14 -10.45
N GLU A 166 9.14 -4.39 -11.49
CA GLU A 166 10.44 -3.75 -11.67
C GLU A 166 10.37 -2.23 -11.45
N GLY A 167 9.18 -1.65 -11.28
CA GLY A 167 8.93 -0.22 -11.17
C GLY A 167 9.08 0.56 -12.48
N LYS A 168 9.24 -0.11 -13.63
CA LYS A 168 9.52 0.55 -14.92
C LYS A 168 8.25 1.08 -15.58
N LYS A 169 7.19 0.26 -15.60
CA LYS A 169 5.85 0.65 -16.02
C LYS A 169 4.99 0.94 -14.80
N MET A 170 4.33 2.10 -14.79
CA MET A 170 3.41 2.49 -13.74
C MET A 170 2.32 3.39 -14.31
N VAL A 171 1.07 3.03 -14.02
CA VAL A 171 -0.10 3.87 -14.33
C VAL A 171 -0.65 4.42 -13.01
N LYS A 172 -0.96 5.72 -13.01
CA LYS A 172 -1.58 6.40 -11.87
C LYS A 172 -2.79 7.18 -12.37
N SER A 173 -3.85 7.19 -11.58
CA SER A 173 -5.03 7.99 -11.89
C SER A 173 -5.75 8.37 -10.61
N LYS A 174 -6.73 9.26 -10.75
CA LYS A 174 -7.51 9.82 -9.66
C LYS A 174 -8.93 10.09 -10.12
N VAL A 175 -9.88 9.84 -9.24
CA VAL A 175 -11.30 10.22 -9.39
C VAL A 175 -11.76 10.96 -8.14
N CYS A 176 -12.84 11.73 -8.27
CA CYS A 176 -13.48 12.39 -7.15
C CYS A 176 -14.99 12.41 -7.32
N GLY A 177 -15.70 12.43 -6.20
CA GLY A 177 -17.16 12.50 -6.18
C GLY A 177 -17.70 12.57 -4.75
N PRO A 178 -19.03 12.53 -4.59
CA PRO A 178 -19.63 12.53 -3.25
C PRO A 178 -19.28 11.24 -2.50
N PRO A 179 -19.13 11.26 -1.16
CA PRO A 179 -18.85 10.06 -0.37
C PRO A 179 -19.90 8.95 -0.51
N SER A 180 -21.15 9.29 -0.87
CA SER A 180 -22.20 8.32 -1.17
C SER A 180 -21.91 7.45 -2.40
N ALA A 181 -20.99 7.88 -3.27
CA ALA A 181 -20.55 7.13 -4.44
C ALA A 181 -19.23 6.37 -4.20
N ALA A 182 -18.81 6.16 -2.95
CA ALA A 182 -17.51 5.57 -2.60
C ALA A 182 -17.19 4.29 -3.38
N GLU A 183 -18.08 3.30 -3.37
CA GLU A 183 -17.87 2.04 -4.08
C GLU A 183 -17.77 2.27 -5.60
N LYS A 184 -18.67 3.10 -6.15
CA LYS A 184 -18.70 3.41 -7.58
C LYS A 184 -17.42 4.08 -8.07
N LEU A 185 -16.89 5.03 -7.29
CA LEU A 185 -15.61 5.68 -7.57
C LEU A 185 -14.44 4.67 -7.59
N GLY A 186 -14.50 3.63 -6.76
CA GLY A 186 -13.53 2.53 -6.81
C GLY A 186 -13.54 1.79 -8.15
N GLU A 187 -14.73 1.44 -8.65
CA GLU A 187 -14.89 0.77 -9.96
C GLU A 187 -14.43 1.67 -11.11
N ASP A 188 -14.87 2.94 -11.09
CA ASP A 188 -14.56 3.90 -12.15
C ASP A 188 -13.06 4.15 -12.25
N LEU A 189 -12.38 4.22 -11.10
CA LEU A 189 -10.92 4.33 -11.08
C LEU A 189 -10.24 3.05 -11.56
N ALA A 190 -10.77 1.87 -11.20
CA ALA A 190 -10.23 0.59 -11.67
C ALA A 190 -10.26 0.54 -13.21
N GLN A 191 -11.42 0.81 -13.79
CA GLN A 191 -11.60 0.84 -15.24
C GLN A 191 -10.64 1.83 -15.90
N ARG A 192 -10.54 3.06 -15.35
CA ARG A 192 -9.63 4.08 -15.87
C ARG A 192 -8.16 3.65 -15.81
N LEU A 193 -7.73 2.95 -14.75
CA LEU A 193 -6.36 2.44 -14.66
C LEU A 193 -6.09 1.33 -15.67
N LEU A 194 -7.07 0.44 -15.91
CA LEU A 194 -6.96 -0.61 -16.92
C LEU A 194 -6.82 -0.02 -18.33
N GLU A 195 -7.64 0.97 -18.68
CA GLU A 195 -7.61 1.70 -19.97
C GLU A 195 -6.29 2.44 -20.20
N LEU A 196 -5.63 2.91 -19.12
CA LEU A 196 -4.32 3.56 -19.19
C LEU A 196 -3.15 2.59 -19.38
N GLY A 197 -3.42 1.29 -19.57
CA GLY A 197 -2.40 0.24 -19.74
C GLY A 197 -2.17 -0.61 -18.49
N GLY A 198 -2.97 -0.42 -17.45
CA GLY A 198 -2.95 -1.27 -16.26
C GLY A 198 -3.25 -2.73 -16.54
N ASP A 199 -4.12 -3.02 -17.53
CA ASP A 199 -4.49 -4.39 -17.90
C ASP A 199 -3.27 -5.21 -18.37
N GLU A 200 -2.42 -4.62 -19.22
CA GLU A 200 -1.21 -5.29 -19.71
C GLU A 200 -0.23 -5.58 -18.56
N ILE A 201 -0.08 -4.63 -17.63
CA ILE A 201 0.77 -4.78 -16.45
C ILE A 201 0.27 -5.93 -15.57
N LEU A 202 -1.03 -5.94 -15.24
CA LEU A 202 -1.64 -6.99 -14.41
C LEU A 202 -1.46 -8.37 -15.03
N ARG A 203 -1.68 -8.50 -16.33
CA ARG A 203 -1.50 -9.75 -17.07
C ARG A 203 -0.07 -10.28 -16.96
N GLN A 204 0.93 -9.42 -17.16
CA GLN A 204 2.35 -9.78 -17.07
C GLN A 204 2.75 -10.19 -15.64
N VAL A 205 2.24 -9.47 -14.63
CA VAL A 205 2.48 -9.79 -13.21
C VAL A 205 1.91 -11.17 -12.86
N ARG A 206 0.66 -11.45 -13.25
CA ARG A 206 -0.01 -12.73 -13.00
C ARG A 206 0.73 -13.90 -13.68
N GLN A 207 1.11 -13.74 -14.95
CA GLN A 207 1.87 -14.77 -15.67
C GLN A 207 3.22 -15.09 -15.00
N LYS A 208 3.97 -14.08 -14.58
CA LYS A 208 5.24 -14.30 -13.85
C LYS A 208 5.00 -15.04 -12.53
N TYR A 209 3.94 -14.69 -11.81
CA TYR A 209 3.60 -15.34 -10.55
C TYR A 209 3.19 -16.82 -10.73
N ASP A 210 2.38 -17.11 -11.75
CA ASP A 210 1.97 -18.49 -12.07
C ASP A 210 3.17 -19.36 -12.47
N GLN A 211 4.13 -18.81 -13.22
CA GLN A 211 5.39 -19.50 -13.56
C GLN A 211 6.26 -19.81 -12.33
N GLU A 212 6.32 -18.89 -11.36
CA GLU A 212 7.11 -19.08 -10.13
C GLU A 212 6.45 -20.05 -9.14
N THR A 213 5.12 -20.17 -9.17
CA THR A 213 4.35 -21.01 -8.24
C THR A 213 3.94 -22.36 -8.80
N ASN A 214 3.91 -22.51 -10.13
CA ASN A 214 3.61 -23.78 -10.78
C ASN A 214 4.61 -24.06 -11.92
N PRO A 215 5.87 -24.40 -11.59
CA PRO A 215 6.96 -24.57 -12.56
C PRO A 215 6.81 -25.80 -13.50
N PHE A 216 5.66 -26.50 -13.44
CA PHE A 216 5.35 -27.69 -14.23
C PHE A 216 4.09 -27.54 -15.09
N SER A 217 3.62 -26.31 -15.32
CA SER A 217 2.46 -26.01 -16.20
C SER A 217 2.87 -25.86 -17.65
#